data_AF-A0A947BL45-F1
#
_entry.id   AF-A0A947BL45-F1
#
_cell.length_a   1.000
_cell.length_b   1.000
_cell.length_c   1.000
_cell.angle_alpha   90.00
_cell.angle_beta   90.00
_cell.angle_gamma   90.00
#
_symmetry.space_group_name_H-M   'P 1'
#
loop_
_entity.id
_entity.type
_entity.pdbx_description
1 polymer ?
#
loop_
_entity_poly.entity_id
_entity_poly.type
_entity_poly.pdbx_seq_one_letter_code
_entity_poly.pdbx_strand_id
1 'polypeptide(L)' 'MSWNNKVIWSEGMFLRPQHFQQQTRYLENYVEGRAALLTNHPWGFNRLQIDRQ' A
#
# COMPACT_ATOMS: atom_id res chain seq x y z
N MET A 1 -3.88 -7.15 15.65
CA MET A 1 -4.00 -6.41 14.37
C MET A 1 -3.28 -5.07 14.47
N SER A 2 -1.99 -5.03 14.13
CA SER A 2 -1.22 -3.76 14.06
C SER A 2 -0.52 -3.55 12.71
N TRP A 3 -0.60 -4.52 11.80
CA TRP A 3 0.21 -4.58 10.58
C TRP A 3 -0.01 -3.42 9.61
N ASN A 4 -1.21 -2.83 9.59
CA ASN A 4 -1.57 -1.70 8.71
C ASN A 4 -1.91 -0.43 9.48
N ASN A 5 -1.46 -0.30 10.74
CA ASN A 5 -1.77 0.90 11.51
C ASN A 5 -0.99 2.10 10.96
N LYS A 6 -1.62 3.27 11.02
CA LYS A 6 -0.99 4.55 10.69
C LYS A 6 0.19 4.81 11.63
N VAL A 7 1.31 5.27 11.07
CA VAL A 7 2.47 5.72 11.85
C VAL A 7 2.17 7.09 12.47
N ILE A 8 2.46 7.23 13.76
CA ILE A 8 2.39 8.51 14.46
C ILE A 8 3.76 9.17 14.34
N TRP A 9 3.78 10.39 13.81
CA TRP A 9 4.97 11.20 13.69
C TRP A 9 4.98 12.24 14.81
N SER A 10 6.08 12.29 15.55
CA SER A 10 6.29 13.27 16.61
C SER A 10 7.63 13.97 16.42
N GLU A 11 7.72 15.19 16.91
CA GLU A 11 8.98 15.93 16.95
C GLU A 11 10.04 15.16 17.76
N GLY A 12 11.30 15.21 17.32
CA GLY A 12 12.40 14.49 17.96
C GLY A 12 12.39 12.96 17.80
N MET A 13 11.47 12.41 16.99
CA MET A 13 11.42 10.97 16.73
C MET A 13 12.69 10.49 16.00
N PHE A 14 13.37 9.49 16.54
CA PHE A 14 14.48 8.84 15.83
C PHE A 14 13.95 8.01 14.67
N LEU A 15 14.34 8.37 13.45
CA LEU A 15 13.86 7.72 12.24
C LEU A 15 14.54 6.37 12.02
N ARG A 16 13.72 5.38 11.65
CA ARG A 16 14.16 4.04 11.31
C ARG A 16 13.42 3.55 10.06
N PRO A 17 13.98 2.60 9.30
CA PRO A 17 13.33 2.07 8.10
C PRO A 17 11.91 1.55 8.35
N GLN A 18 11.62 1.02 9.55
CA GLN A 18 10.32 0.48 9.91
C GLN A 18 9.20 1.54 9.90
N HIS A 19 9.49 2.81 10.21
CA HIS A 19 8.48 3.88 10.15
C HIS A 19 8.01 4.10 8.70
N PHE A 20 8.94 4.11 7.76
CA PHE A 20 8.60 4.26 6.35
C PHE A 20 7.88 3.02 5.80
N GLN A 21 8.38 1.82 6.12
CA GLN A 21 7.73 0.57 5.71
C GLN A 21 6.29 0.48 6.22
N GLN A 22 6.07 0.85 7.48
CA GLN A 22 4.75 0.83 8.09
C GLN A 22 3.82 1.90 7.48
N GLN A 23 4.35 3.09 7.18
CA GLN A 23 3.59 4.11 6.47
C GLN A 23 3.17 3.67 5.06
N THR A 24 4.07 3.03 4.30
CA THR A 24 3.74 2.47 2.99
C THR A 24 2.62 1.44 3.09
N ARG A 25 2.71 0.50 4.03
CA ARG A 25 1.64 -0.51 4.25
C ARG A 25 0.30 0.12 4.59
N TYR A 26 0.29 1.14 5.47
CA TYR A 26 -0.93 1.86 5.81
C TYR A 26 -1.57 2.52 4.57
N LEU A 27 -0.75 3.16 3.72
CA LEU A 27 -1.24 3.83 2.51
C LEU A 27 -1.75 2.82 1.46
N GLU A 28 -1.01 1.73 1.22
CA GLU A 28 -1.46 0.64 0.34
C GLU A 28 -2.80 0.08 0.82
N ASN A 29 -2.92 -0.24 2.11
CA ASN A 29 -4.16 -0.75 2.67
C ASN A 29 -5.33 0.25 2.57
N TYR A 30 -5.06 1.54 2.76
CA TYR A 30 -6.07 2.59 2.57
C TYR A 30 -6.57 2.64 1.12
N VAL A 31 -5.66 2.58 0.14
CA VAL A 31 -6.01 2.57 -1.29
C VAL A 31 -6.80 1.32 -1.65
N GLU A 32 -6.35 0.14 -1.23
CA GLU A 32 -7.06 -1.13 -1.46
C GLU A 32 -8.45 -1.10 -0.85
N GLY A 33 -8.62 -0.60 0.37
CA GLY A 33 -9.93 -0.46 1.01
C GLY A 33 -10.89 0.46 0.24
N ARG A 34 -10.36 1.51 -0.40
CA ARG A 34 -11.15 2.40 -1.28
C ARG A 34 -11.48 1.74 -2.62
N ALA A 35 -10.51 1.03 -3.22
CA ALA A 35 -10.68 0.36 -4.50
C ALA A 35 -11.65 -0.82 -4.43
N ALA A 36 -11.65 -1.56 -3.32
CA ALA A 36 -12.51 -2.72 -3.09
C ALA A 36 -14.01 -2.40 -3.17
N LEU A 37 -14.42 -1.16 -2.91
CA LEU A 37 -15.81 -0.70 -3.05
C LEU A 37 -16.19 -0.38 -4.51
N LEU A 38 -15.21 -0.14 -5.38
CA LEU A 38 -15.43 0.27 -6.76
C LEU A 38 -15.42 -0.91 -7.72
N THR A 39 -14.58 -1.91 -7.46
CA THR A 39 -14.48 -3.11 -8.29
C THR A 39 -14.13 -4.32 -7.44
N ASN A 40 -14.76 -5.45 -7.76
CA ASN A 40 -14.37 -6.73 -7.19
C ASN A 40 -13.03 -7.16 -7.81
N HIS A 41 -12.09 -7.63 -6.98
CA HIS A 41 -10.75 -8.08 -7.41
C HIS A 41 -9.97 -7.05 -8.25
N PRO A 42 -9.50 -5.92 -7.68
CA PRO A 42 -8.83 -4.82 -8.41
C PRO A 42 -7.39 -5.13 -8.89
N TRP A 43 -7.06 -6.40 -9.13
CA TRP A 43 -5.72 -6.83 -9.56
C TRP A 43 -5.76 -7.38 -10.99
N GLY A 44 -4.62 -7.35 -11.68
CA GLY A 44 -4.49 -7.86 -13.04
C GLY A 44 -3.42 -7.13 -13.85
N PHE A 45 -3.47 -7.28 -15.16
CA PHE A 45 -2.58 -6.58 -16.08
C PHE A 45 -3.18 -5.25 -16.50
N ASN A 46 -2.43 -4.15 -16.30
CA ASN A 46 -2.77 -2.88 -16.95
C ASN A 46 -2.42 -2.90 -18.45
N ARG A 47 -1.31 -3.55 -18.78
CA ARG A 47 -0.84 -3.77 -20.15
C ARG A 47 -0.13 -5.12 -20.22
N LEU A 48 -0.48 -5.93 -21.21
CA LEU A 48 0.17 -7.19 -21.50
C LEU A 48 0.47 -7.23 -23.01
N GLN A 49 1.74 -7.38 -23.37
CA GLN A 49 2.16 -7.57 -24.75
C GLN A 49 2.86 -8.92 -24.85
N ILE A 50 2.36 -9.78 -25.73
CA ILE A 50 2.94 -11.09 -26.01
C ILE A 50 3.55 -10.98 -27.39
N ASP A 51 4.86 -11.18 -27.47
CA ASP A 51 5.55 -11.28 -28.75
C ASP A 51 5.21 -12.61 -29.42
N ARG A 52 4.89 -12.55 -30.71
CA ARG A 52 4.61 -13.73 -31.54
C ARG A 52 5.67 -13.78 -32.62
N GLN A 53 6.75 -14.51 -32.34
CA GLN A 53 7.56 -15.08 -33.40
C GLN A 53 6.75 -16.10 -34.20
#